data_AF-A0A974XF74-F1
#
_entry.id   AF-A0A974XF74-F1
#
_cell.length_a   1.000
_cell.length_b   1.000
_cell.length_c   1.000
_cell.angle_alpha   90.00
_cell.angle_beta   90.00
_cell.angle_gamma   90.00
#
_symmetry.space_group_name_H-M   'P 1'
#
loop_
_entity.id
_entity.type
_entity.pdbx_description
1 polymer ?
#
loop_
_entity_poly.entity_id
_entity_poly.type
_entity_poly.pdbx_seq_one_letter_code
_entity_poly.pdbx_strand_id
1 'polypeptide(L)'
;MKKTKKIMLLVMVLGIVLAMTGCMNIEMGTELNKDGSGAISFSTAGSKEIFGSTEEMMTQTEIEDISLEAIEGREDVKIETTPLSYKGAEGVEFIGEKVEIRATNLYKLIDEVADDDTAENFPELIIKEDGIVRIEIPLEMDMDLEEGKDEESTSDMETLRNFKLYGGTIQYKIKTDCEVVAHNADKVEDGVYIWDMLERSMNNNTETFFIELKDVSIEGLDNEDKKEDEVEDDKKMTRQDFIGKYKLDKKDKDFRGKALAELGILKGTNKGLELDKELTRVQGAVMYARLLGLEDEIAAFAEANPEYKSPFKDVPEWAVPTINYLYEQKLVNGIGEGKYGADKDMTETQFATLVLRALGYSDANGDFSWDKAYQVIKELGVYAGDDEPIEELLEELEKEEGFTRRVMAYMAYNALFFENKDTGECLIDTLVK
;
A
#
# COMPACT_ATOMS: atom_id res chain seq x y z
N MET A 1 -23.35 7.20 -34.61
CA MET A 1 -22.16 8.08 -34.67
C MET A 1 -22.24 9.11 -33.55
N LYS A 2 -21.68 8.78 -32.40
CA LYS A 2 -20.96 9.72 -31.54
C LYS A 2 -19.60 9.04 -31.37
N LYS A 3 -18.56 9.59 -32.01
CA LYS A 3 -17.18 9.18 -31.69
C LYS A 3 -16.92 9.84 -30.35
N THR A 4 -16.92 9.07 -29.27
CA THR A 4 -16.41 9.53 -27.98
C THR A 4 -14.94 9.90 -28.22
N LYS A 5 -14.60 11.16 -28.01
CA LYS A 5 -13.21 11.64 -28.05
C LYS A 5 -12.58 11.16 -26.74
N LYS A 6 -11.39 10.57 -26.86
CA LYS A 6 -10.74 9.77 -25.82
C LYS A 6 -9.72 10.63 -25.07
N ILE A 7 -9.66 10.50 -23.76
CA ILE A 7 -8.46 10.83 -22.98
C ILE A 7 -7.51 9.65 -23.19
N MET A 8 -6.23 9.90 -23.41
CA MET A 8 -5.22 8.86 -23.45
C MET A 8 -4.03 9.45 -22.76
N LEU A 9 -3.99 9.27 -21.45
CA LEU A 9 -2.91 9.79 -20.63
C LEU A 9 -1.82 8.72 -20.55
N LEU A 10 -0.88 8.84 -21.46
CA LEU A 10 0.42 8.16 -21.48
C LEU A 10 0.37 6.66 -21.14
N VAL A 11 -0.23 5.89 -22.05
CA VAL A 11 0.10 4.48 -22.24
C VAL A 11 1.60 4.42 -22.56
N MET A 12 2.40 3.94 -21.62
CA MET A 12 3.85 3.81 -21.76
C MET A 12 4.13 2.58 -22.64
N VAL A 13 3.89 2.68 -23.95
CA VAL A 13 4.15 1.61 -24.91
C VAL A 13 5.03 2.11 -26.07
N LEU A 14 6.05 1.28 -26.35
CA LEU A 14 7.00 1.28 -27.46
C LEU A 14 8.17 2.27 -27.39
N GLY A 15 9.36 1.70 -27.14
CA GLY A 15 10.62 2.45 -27.17
C GLY A 15 11.76 1.90 -26.30
N ILE A 16 11.56 0.80 -25.57
CA ILE A 16 12.63 0.10 -24.82
C ILE A 16 13.83 -0.30 -25.72
N VAL A 17 13.68 -0.23 -27.04
CA VAL A 17 14.72 -0.56 -28.03
C VAL A 17 15.90 0.44 -28.07
N LEU A 18 15.83 1.60 -27.39
CA LEU A 18 16.98 2.51 -27.21
C LEU A 18 17.41 2.73 -25.75
N ALA A 19 16.87 1.96 -24.79
CA ALA A 19 17.19 2.03 -23.36
C ALA A 19 18.64 1.65 -22.99
N MET A 20 19.54 1.52 -23.96
CA MET A 20 20.97 1.24 -23.74
C MET A 20 21.80 2.44 -23.27
N THR A 21 21.21 3.63 -23.12
CA THR A 21 21.98 4.82 -22.69
C THR A 21 21.66 5.34 -21.29
N GLY A 22 20.53 4.95 -20.68
CA GLY A 22 20.01 5.37 -19.36
C GLY A 22 20.29 6.81 -18.90
N CYS A 23 20.39 7.74 -19.85
CA CYS A 23 20.55 9.16 -19.58
C CYS A 23 19.24 9.90 -19.80
N MET A 24 18.12 9.33 -19.36
CA MET A 24 16.80 9.92 -19.48
C MET A 24 16.12 9.98 -18.11
N ASN A 25 15.51 11.13 -17.83
CA ASN A 25 14.71 11.38 -16.65
C ASN A 25 13.27 11.63 -17.07
N ILE A 26 12.37 10.84 -16.50
CA ILE A 26 10.93 10.99 -16.63
C ILE A 26 10.41 11.38 -15.25
N GLU A 27 9.74 12.52 -15.16
CA GLU A 27 9.18 13.02 -13.92
C GLU A 27 7.73 13.45 -14.14
N MET A 28 6.85 12.84 -13.35
CA MET A 28 5.45 13.21 -13.20
C MET A 28 5.29 13.97 -11.88
N GLY A 29 4.48 15.03 -11.88
CA GLY A 29 4.37 15.91 -10.74
C GLY A 29 2.96 16.43 -10.52
N THR A 30 2.58 16.61 -9.26
CA THR A 30 1.36 17.30 -8.85
C THR A 30 1.70 18.40 -7.85
N GLU A 31 1.23 19.61 -8.12
CA GLU A 31 1.21 20.73 -7.17
C GLU A 31 -0.23 20.90 -6.68
N LEU A 32 -0.46 20.75 -5.38
CA LEU A 32 -1.77 20.76 -4.75
C LEU A 32 -1.85 21.86 -3.70
N ASN A 33 -2.67 22.87 -3.93
CA ASN A 33 -2.78 24.01 -3.03
C ASN A 33 -4.07 23.94 -2.18
N LYS A 34 -4.01 24.50 -0.96
CA LYS A 34 -5.15 24.59 -0.03
C LYS A 34 -6.36 25.28 -0.62
N ASP A 35 -6.15 26.27 -1.50
CA ASP A 35 -7.22 27.03 -2.16
C ASP A 35 -7.93 26.27 -3.29
N GLY A 36 -7.51 25.03 -3.57
CA GLY A 36 -8.05 24.19 -4.63
C GLY A 36 -7.23 24.25 -5.93
N SER A 37 -6.40 25.28 -6.11
CA SER A 37 -5.59 25.43 -7.32
C SER A 37 -4.43 24.44 -7.35
N GLY A 38 -3.85 24.24 -8.53
CA GLY A 38 -2.73 23.34 -8.64
C GLY A 38 -2.19 23.20 -10.06
N ALA A 39 -1.24 22.29 -10.21
CA ALA A 39 -0.71 21.88 -11.50
C ALA A 39 -0.47 20.38 -11.56
N ILE A 40 -0.72 19.77 -12.72
CA ILE A 40 -0.11 18.48 -13.08
C ILE A 40 1.00 18.76 -14.08
N SER A 41 2.15 18.13 -13.92
CA SER A 41 3.26 18.29 -14.83
C SER A 41 3.87 16.98 -15.25
N PHE A 42 4.29 16.92 -16.51
CA PHE A 42 5.02 15.82 -17.10
C PHE A 42 6.29 16.39 -17.69
N SER A 43 7.42 15.77 -17.37
CA SER A 43 8.70 16.18 -17.90
C SER A 43 9.51 15.00 -18.36
N THR A 44 10.09 15.15 -19.53
CA THR A 44 11.01 14.20 -20.15
C THR A 44 12.27 14.95 -20.50
N ALA A 45 13.42 14.45 -20.07
CA ALA A 45 14.70 15.05 -20.38
C ALA A 45 15.76 13.98 -20.62
N GLY A 46 16.54 14.15 -21.69
CA GLY A 46 17.61 13.25 -22.09
C GLY A 46 18.96 13.97 -22.12
N SER A 47 20.05 13.21 -22.04
CA SER A 47 21.40 13.77 -22.23
C SER A 47 21.54 14.38 -23.61
N LYS A 48 21.91 15.66 -23.66
CA LYS A 48 22.19 16.39 -24.89
C LYS A 48 23.35 15.79 -25.68
N GLU A 49 24.29 15.14 -25.02
CA GLU A 49 25.41 14.47 -25.69
C GLU A 49 24.94 13.28 -26.53
N ILE A 50 23.87 12.59 -26.08
CA ILE A 50 23.31 11.43 -26.75
C ILE A 50 22.30 11.86 -27.81
N PHE A 51 21.36 12.73 -27.45
CA PHE A 51 20.23 13.06 -28.33
C PHE A 51 20.45 14.28 -29.22
N GLY A 52 21.41 15.16 -28.92
CA GLY A 52 21.70 16.38 -29.67
C GLY A 52 20.69 17.50 -29.46
N SER A 53 19.41 17.23 -29.70
CA SER A 53 18.28 18.14 -29.56
C SER A 53 17.04 17.47 -28.96
N THR A 54 16.11 18.28 -28.45
CA THR A 54 14.84 17.82 -27.90
C THR A 54 13.97 17.14 -28.95
N GLU A 55 13.94 17.69 -30.17
CA GLU A 55 13.17 17.13 -31.31
C GLU A 55 13.70 15.75 -31.72
N GLU A 56 15.02 15.59 -31.77
CA GLU A 56 15.67 14.31 -32.02
C GLU A 56 15.42 13.30 -30.90
N MET A 57 15.41 13.74 -29.62
CA MET A 57 15.05 12.90 -28.49
C MET A 57 13.63 12.34 -28.65
N MET A 58 12.63 13.21 -28.76
CA MET A 58 11.21 12.82 -28.87
C MET A 58 10.96 11.87 -30.05
N THR A 59 11.59 12.15 -31.20
CA THR A 59 11.47 11.30 -32.40
C THR A 59 12.12 9.92 -32.19
N GLN A 60 13.27 9.85 -31.54
CA GLN A 60 13.98 8.59 -31.32
C GLN A 60 13.35 7.73 -30.22
N THR A 61 12.74 8.36 -29.22
CA THR A 61 12.14 7.66 -28.07
C THR A 61 10.70 7.23 -28.33
N GLU A 62 10.13 7.59 -29.49
CA GLU A 62 8.71 7.34 -29.82
C GLU A 62 7.74 7.84 -28.73
N ILE A 63 8.14 8.88 -27.98
CA ILE A 63 7.28 9.46 -26.94
C ILE A 63 6.18 10.23 -27.65
N GLU A 64 4.95 9.75 -27.56
CA GLU A 64 3.79 10.43 -28.11
C GLU A 64 3.49 11.72 -27.33
N ASP A 65 2.97 12.73 -28.04
CA ASP A 65 2.46 13.95 -27.41
C ASP A 65 1.31 13.61 -26.46
N ILE A 66 1.29 14.27 -25.30
CA ILE A 66 0.20 14.10 -24.33
C ILE A 66 -1.10 14.56 -24.98
N SER A 67 -2.09 13.67 -25.07
CA SER A 67 -3.43 14.04 -25.55
C SER A 67 -4.14 14.90 -24.51
N LEU A 68 -4.30 16.19 -24.82
CA LEU A 68 -4.97 17.16 -23.93
C LEU A 68 -6.39 17.49 -24.39
N GLU A 69 -6.97 16.74 -25.34
CA GLU A 69 -8.24 17.09 -26.00
C GLU A 69 -9.42 17.27 -25.02
N ALA A 70 -9.44 16.57 -23.89
CA ALA A 70 -10.52 16.68 -22.91
C ALA A 70 -10.47 17.94 -22.03
N ILE A 71 -9.29 18.54 -21.92
CA ILE A 71 -9.08 19.75 -21.11
C ILE A 71 -8.76 20.97 -21.99
N GLU A 72 -8.57 20.77 -23.29
CA GLU A 72 -8.31 21.83 -24.25
C GLU A 72 -9.53 22.75 -24.39
N GLY A 73 -9.31 24.06 -24.21
CA GLY A 73 -10.36 25.09 -24.33
C GLY A 73 -11.19 25.33 -23.07
N ARG A 74 -10.89 24.63 -21.97
CA ARG A 74 -11.42 24.95 -20.64
C ARG A 74 -10.89 26.30 -20.17
N GLU A 75 -11.77 27.17 -19.68
CA GLU A 75 -11.38 28.50 -19.18
C GLU A 75 -10.65 28.43 -17.83
N ASP A 76 -10.88 27.36 -17.06
CA ASP A 76 -10.30 27.05 -15.76
C ASP A 76 -8.94 26.34 -15.83
N VAL A 77 -8.47 25.99 -17.02
CA VAL A 77 -7.22 25.25 -17.26
C VAL A 77 -6.30 26.04 -18.18
N LYS A 78 -5.02 26.12 -17.81
CA LYS A 78 -3.94 26.67 -18.64
C LYS A 78 -2.87 25.61 -18.85
N ILE A 79 -2.61 25.28 -20.11
CA ILE A 79 -1.53 24.37 -20.51
C ILE A 79 -0.32 25.20 -20.94
N GLU A 80 0.86 24.83 -20.47
CA GLU A 80 2.12 25.45 -20.85
C GLU A 80 3.19 24.38 -21.10
N THR A 81 3.81 24.43 -22.28
CA THR A 81 4.98 23.60 -22.60
C THR A 81 6.23 24.45 -22.51
N THR A 82 7.19 24.02 -21.70
CA THR A 82 8.45 24.74 -21.46
C THR A 82 9.64 23.85 -21.83
N PRO A 83 10.60 24.35 -22.63
CA PRO A 83 11.84 23.62 -22.87
C PRO A 83 12.63 23.48 -21.57
N LEU A 84 13.13 22.27 -21.31
CA LEU A 84 14.03 21.98 -20.20
C LEU A 84 15.47 22.01 -20.65
N SER A 85 16.32 22.64 -19.84
CA SER A 85 17.77 22.53 -19.95
C SER A 85 18.40 22.69 -18.57
N TYR A 86 19.09 21.65 -18.10
CA TYR A 86 19.73 21.63 -16.79
C TYR A 86 20.98 20.76 -16.79
N LYS A 87 21.78 20.86 -15.72
CA LYS A 87 22.93 19.98 -15.51
C LYS A 87 22.58 18.94 -14.46
N GLY A 88 22.68 17.66 -14.83
CA GLY A 88 22.51 16.54 -13.92
C GLY A 88 23.74 16.27 -13.06
N ALA A 89 23.76 15.11 -12.41
CA ALA A 89 24.93 14.61 -11.71
C ALA A 89 26.16 14.57 -12.65
N GLU A 90 27.35 14.81 -12.11
CA GLU A 90 28.61 14.84 -12.85
C GLU A 90 28.73 15.93 -13.94
N GLY A 91 27.75 16.83 -14.05
CA GLY A 91 27.80 18.00 -14.95
C GLY A 91 27.29 17.74 -16.37
N VAL A 92 26.69 16.58 -16.62
CA VAL A 92 26.04 16.22 -17.90
C VAL A 92 24.89 17.19 -18.18
N GLU A 93 24.81 17.70 -19.41
CA GLU A 93 23.72 18.61 -19.83
C GLU A 93 22.52 17.79 -20.31
N PHE A 94 21.37 18.00 -19.67
CA PHE A 94 20.09 17.41 -20.04
C PHE A 94 19.24 18.45 -20.79
N ILE A 95 18.53 17.99 -21.81
CA ILE A 95 17.57 18.78 -22.60
C ILE A 95 16.26 18.01 -22.73
N GLY A 96 15.15 18.72 -22.83
CA GLY A 96 13.84 18.07 -22.87
C GLY A 96 12.70 19.05 -22.88
N GLU A 97 11.53 18.60 -22.46
CA GLU A 97 10.34 19.43 -22.32
C GLU A 97 9.61 19.13 -21.02
N LYS A 98 8.92 20.15 -20.49
CA LYS A 98 7.96 20.03 -19.41
C LYS A 98 6.63 20.56 -19.90
N VAL A 99 5.61 19.72 -19.87
CA VAL A 99 4.21 20.11 -20.04
C VAL A 99 3.62 20.32 -18.65
N GLU A 100 2.98 21.46 -18.44
CA GLU A 100 2.35 21.82 -17.18
C GLU A 100 0.90 22.24 -17.41
N ILE A 101 -0.02 21.55 -16.75
CA ILE A 101 -1.46 21.74 -16.80
C ILE A 101 -1.85 22.40 -15.48
N ARG A 102 -2.03 23.72 -15.49
CA ARG A 102 -2.46 24.48 -14.31
C ARG A 102 -3.97 24.62 -14.28
N ALA A 103 -4.58 24.34 -13.14
CA ALA A 103 -6.02 24.48 -12.95
C ALA A 103 -6.31 25.42 -11.77
N THR A 104 -7.37 26.23 -11.89
CA THR A 104 -7.86 27.05 -10.76
C THR A 104 -8.53 26.20 -9.69
N ASN A 105 -9.03 25.02 -10.06
CA ASN A 105 -9.48 23.97 -9.14
C ASN A 105 -8.99 22.61 -9.66
N LEU A 106 -7.79 22.20 -9.21
CA LEU A 106 -7.16 20.97 -9.66
C LEU A 106 -7.87 19.71 -9.11
N TYR A 107 -8.37 19.75 -7.88
CA TYR A 107 -9.09 18.60 -7.30
C TYR A 107 -10.33 18.25 -8.11
N LYS A 108 -11.10 19.26 -8.52
CA LYS A 108 -12.25 19.07 -9.41
C LYS A 108 -11.83 18.57 -10.79
N LEU A 109 -10.74 19.11 -11.35
CA LEU A 109 -10.22 18.61 -12.62
C LEU A 109 -9.82 17.14 -12.51
N ILE A 110 -9.20 16.73 -11.41
CA ILE A 110 -8.83 15.34 -11.14
C ILE A 110 -10.07 14.46 -11.08
N ASP A 111 -11.06 14.85 -10.28
CA ASP A 111 -12.30 14.11 -10.11
C ASP A 111 -13.07 13.94 -11.43
N GLU A 112 -13.17 15.00 -12.24
CA GLU A 112 -13.84 14.97 -13.55
C GLU A 112 -13.10 14.15 -14.62
N VAL A 113 -11.77 14.01 -14.50
CA VAL A 113 -10.94 13.25 -15.46
C VAL A 113 -10.83 11.78 -15.05
N ALA A 114 -10.83 11.48 -13.75
CA ALA A 114 -10.79 10.11 -13.23
C ALA A 114 -12.04 9.29 -13.60
N ASP A 115 -13.19 9.94 -13.78
CA ASP A 115 -14.44 9.28 -14.23
C ASP A 115 -14.45 8.91 -15.74
N ASP A 116 -13.36 9.17 -16.47
CA ASP A 116 -13.18 8.71 -17.85
C ASP A 116 -12.39 7.41 -17.86
N ASP A 117 -13.04 6.28 -18.18
CA ASP A 117 -12.44 4.92 -18.31
C ASP A 117 -11.22 4.84 -19.25
N THR A 118 -10.86 5.94 -19.95
CA THR A 118 -9.70 6.05 -20.84
C THR A 118 -8.52 6.84 -20.24
N ALA A 119 -8.68 7.41 -19.05
CA ALA A 119 -7.65 8.13 -18.30
C ALA A 119 -6.78 7.19 -17.45
N GLU A 120 -6.12 6.24 -18.11
CA GLU A 120 -5.12 5.38 -17.46
C GLU A 120 -4.00 6.22 -16.83
N ASN A 121 -3.48 5.81 -15.67
CA ASN A 121 -2.36 6.47 -14.98
C ASN A 121 -2.60 7.94 -14.54
N PHE A 122 -3.86 8.41 -14.48
CA PHE A 122 -4.21 9.70 -13.88
C PHE A 122 -4.40 9.58 -12.37
N PRO A 123 -4.04 10.59 -11.55
CA PRO A 123 -4.31 10.54 -10.11
C PRO A 123 -5.80 10.38 -9.83
N GLU A 124 -6.15 9.61 -8.82
CA GLU A 124 -7.51 9.43 -8.35
C GLU A 124 -7.72 10.16 -7.03
N LEU A 125 -8.92 10.69 -6.84
CA LEU A 125 -9.29 11.45 -5.64
C LEU A 125 -10.34 10.69 -4.85
N ILE A 126 -10.00 10.38 -3.60
CA ILE A 126 -10.88 9.71 -2.64
C ILE A 126 -11.16 10.67 -1.49
N ILE A 127 -12.41 11.12 -1.37
CA ILE A 127 -12.86 11.97 -0.25
C ILE A 127 -13.29 11.07 0.91
N LYS A 128 -12.63 11.21 2.06
CA LYS A 128 -12.99 10.48 3.28
C LYS A 128 -13.98 11.29 4.15
N GLU A 129 -14.74 10.59 4.98
CA GLU A 129 -15.81 11.18 5.81
C GLU A 129 -15.35 12.27 6.81
N ASP A 130 -14.06 12.31 7.16
CA ASP A 130 -13.47 13.30 8.07
C ASP A 130 -12.89 14.54 7.35
N GLY A 131 -13.16 14.70 6.06
CA GLY A 131 -12.64 15.79 5.24
C GLY A 131 -11.19 15.61 4.83
N ILE A 132 -10.63 14.42 5.03
CA ILE A 132 -9.34 14.03 4.44
C ILE A 132 -9.57 13.73 2.96
N VAL A 133 -8.73 14.31 2.11
CA VAL A 133 -8.65 13.98 0.69
C VAL A 133 -7.45 13.07 0.50
N ARG A 134 -7.69 11.84 0.09
CA ARG A 134 -6.64 10.90 -0.32
C ARG A 134 -6.48 10.99 -1.83
N ILE A 135 -5.24 11.14 -2.26
CA ILE A 135 -4.88 11.11 -3.68
C ILE A 135 -4.11 9.82 -3.88
N GLU A 136 -4.62 8.97 -4.76
CA GLU A 136 -3.97 7.76 -5.19
C GLU A 136 -3.36 7.97 -6.57
N ILE A 137 -2.18 7.40 -6.80
CA ILE A 137 -1.54 7.40 -8.11
C ILE A 137 -1.50 5.94 -8.54
N PRO A 138 -2.30 5.55 -9.55
CA PRO A 138 -2.29 4.19 -10.04
C PRO A 138 -0.90 3.83 -10.54
N LEU A 139 -0.45 2.64 -10.17
CA LEU A 139 0.87 2.09 -10.48
C LEU A 139 0.72 1.03 -11.58
N GLU A 140 0.04 1.38 -12.66
CA GLU A 140 -0.09 0.48 -13.81
C GLU A 140 0.89 0.91 -14.91
N MET A 141 2.13 0.51 -14.71
CA MET A 141 3.02 0.32 -15.86
C MET A 141 2.60 -0.95 -16.58
N ASP A 142 1.47 -0.90 -17.30
CA ASP A 142 1.10 -1.97 -18.20
C ASP A 142 2.07 -1.91 -19.39
N MET A 143 3.21 -2.58 -19.24
CA MET A 143 4.18 -2.76 -20.31
C MET A 143 3.63 -3.85 -21.24
N ASP A 144 2.52 -3.54 -21.91
CA ASP A 144 1.89 -4.37 -22.91
C ASP A 144 2.75 -4.30 -24.20
N LEU A 145 3.96 -4.83 -24.13
CA LEU A 145 4.89 -4.92 -25.24
C LEU A 145 4.66 -6.28 -25.89
N GLU A 146 4.02 -6.26 -27.05
CA GLU A 146 3.71 -7.46 -27.85
C GLU A 146 4.86 -8.49 -27.76
N GLU A 147 4.53 -9.74 -27.43
CA GLU A 147 5.43 -10.89 -27.61
C GLU A 147 5.82 -11.00 -29.09
N GLY A 148 6.79 -10.18 -29.49
CA GLY A 148 7.50 -10.28 -30.74
C GLY A 148 8.22 -11.60 -30.73
N LYS A 149 7.71 -12.55 -31.50
CA LYS A 149 8.30 -13.86 -31.76
C LYS A 149 9.63 -13.71 -32.49
N ASP A 150 10.69 -13.29 -31.80
CA ASP A 150 12.07 -13.39 -32.28
C ASP A 150 12.99 -13.65 -31.08
N GLU A 151 13.78 -14.72 -31.18
CA GLU A 151 14.61 -15.32 -30.10
C GLU A 151 15.84 -14.47 -29.69
N GLU A 152 15.76 -13.13 -29.73
CA GLU A 152 16.87 -12.23 -29.32
C GLU A 152 16.42 -11.02 -28.46
N SER A 153 15.27 -11.08 -27.78
CA SER A 153 14.91 -10.05 -26.79
C SER A 153 15.53 -10.32 -25.41
N THR A 154 16.33 -9.37 -24.92
CA THR A 154 16.67 -9.27 -23.49
C THR A 154 15.38 -9.20 -22.67
N SER A 155 15.30 -9.91 -21.55
CA SER A 155 14.16 -9.87 -20.63
C SER A 155 13.77 -8.41 -20.31
N ASP A 156 12.48 -8.08 -20.29
CA ASP A 156 12.00 -6.70 -20.06
C ASP A 156 12.54 -6.09 -18.75
N MET A 157 12.71 -6.93 -17.74
CA MET A 157 13.36 -6.58 -16.47
C MET A 157 14.86 -6.29 -16.60
N GLU A 158 15.55 -6.93 -17.53
CA GLU A 158 16.94 -6.62 -17.86
C GLU A 158 17.06 -5.24 -18.50
N THR A 159 16.09 -4.84 -19.33
CA THR A 159 16.02 -3.48 -19.88
C THR A 159 15.80 -2.44 -18.80
N LEU A 160 14.81 -2.61 -17.92
CA LEU A 160 14.56 -1.65 -16.82
C LEU A 160 15.76 -1.54 -15.87
N ARG A 161 16.41 -2.68 -15.58
CA ARG A 161 17.66 -2.70 -14.80
C ARG A 161 18.78 -1.96 -15.48
N ASN A 162 18.95 -2.12 -16.79
CA ASN A 162 19.95 -1.37 -17.56
C ASN A 162 19.63 0.13 -17.57
N PHE A 163 18.37 0.50 -17.79
CA PHE A 163 17.90 1.89 -17.72
C PHE A 163 18.26 2.53 -16.38
N LYS A 164 17.98 1.86 -15.26
CA LYS A 164 18.36 2.34 -13.93
C LYS A 164 19.88 2.36 -13.73
N LEU A 165 20.59 1.30 -14.13
CA LEU A 165 22.05 1.17 -13.95
C LEU A 165 22.81 2.32 -14.62
N TYR A 166 22.31 2.79 -15.75
CA TYR A 166 22.90 3.90 -16.49
C TYR A 166 22.43 5.29 -16.02
N GLY A 167 21.61 5.34 -14.96
CA GLY A 167 21.23 6.57 -14.27
C GLY A 167 19.82 7.10 -14.60
N GLY A 168 19.01 6.31 -15.31
CA GLY A 168 17.65 6.69 -15.67
C GLY A 168 16.72 6.68 -14.46
N THR A 169 15.83 7.67 -14.38
CA THR A 169 14.86 7.79 -13.28
C THR A 169 13.45 7.93 -13.82
N ILE A 170 12.50 7.26 -13.18
CA ILE A 170 11.07 7.49 -13.37
C ILE A 170 10.47 7.78 -12.01
N GLN A 171 10.05 9.03 -11.79
CA GLN A 171 9.59 9.49 -10.47
C GLN A 171 8.22 10.15 -10.55
N TYR A 172 7.43 9.97 -9.49
CA TYR A 172 6.26 10.78 -9.21
C TYR A 172 6.55 11.72 -8.05
N LYS A 173 6.15 12.99 -8.16
CA LYS A 173 6.38 14.01 -7.12
C LYS A 173 5.10 14.74 -6.77
N ILE A 174 4.77 14.80 -5.49
CA ILE A 174 3.69 15.65 -5.01
C ILE A 174 4.29 16.77 -4.16
N LYS A 175 3.94 18.00 -4.49
CA LYS A 175 4.20 19.17 -3.67
C LYS A 175 2.86 19.74 -3.21
N THR A 176 2.75 20.02 -1.92
CA THR A 176 1.52 20.57 -1.38
C THR A 176 1.78 21.52 -0.22
N ASP A 177 0.93 22.54 -0.07
CA ASP A 177 0.86 23.38 1.13
C ASP A 177 -0.23 22.91 2.11
N CYS A 178 -0.96 21.85 1.77
CA CYS A 178 -1.95 21.19 2.61
C CYS A 178 -1.30 20.48 3.80
N GLU A 179 -2.08 20.22 4.86
CA GLU A 179 -1.58 19.40 5.97
C GLU A 179 -1.54 17.94 5.52
N VAL A 180 -0.35 17.36 5.45
CA VAL A 180 -0.18 15.95 5.08
C VAL A 180 -0.34 15.07 6.32
N VAL A 181 -1.32 14.18 6.30
CA VAL A 181 -1.66 13.31 7.44
C VAL A 181 -1.13 11.89 7.29
N ALA A 182 -0.96 11.42 6.06
CA ALA A 182 -0.33 10.13 5.77
C ALA A 182 0.22 10.12 4.33
N HIS A 183 1.24 9.32 4.07
CA HIS A 183 1.75 9.03 2.73
C HIS A 183 2.58 7.75 2.73
N ASN A 184 2.82 7.18 1.55
CA ASN A 184 3.83 6.13 1.36
C ASN A 184 4.99 6.56 0.46
N ALA A 185 5.29 7.86 0.30
CA ALA A 185 6.44 8.34 -0.48
C ALA A 185 7.78 7.70 -0.05
N ASP A 186 8.63 7.34 -1.03
CA ASP A 186 9.98 6.80 -0.79
C ASP A 186 10.92 7.84 -0.16
N LYS A 187 10.67 9.12 -0.45
CA LYS A 187 11.49 10.22 0.03
C LYS A 187 10.67 11.50 0.19
N VAL A 188 11.05 12.33 1.15
CA VAL A 188 10.49 13.68 1.34
C VAL A 188 11.65 14.69 1.40
N GLU A 189 11.67 15.66 0.48
CA GLU A 189 12.69 16.71 0.41
C GLU A 189 12.04 18.08 0.23
N ASP A 190 12.33 19.03 1.11
CA ASP A 190 11.82 20.41 1.02
C ASP A 190 10.30 20.52 0.81
N GLY A 191 9.52 19.60 1.42
CA GLY A 191 8.06 19.55 1.29
C GLY A 191 7.56 18.89 -0.01
N VAL A 192 8.44 18.21 -0.74
CA VAL A 192 8.12 17.43 -1.93
C VAL A 192 8.19 15.94 -1.58
N TYR A 193 7.09 15.24 -1.79
CA TYR A 193 6.90 13.81 -1.59
C TYR A 193 7.23 13.09 -2.90
N ILE A 194 8.16 12.14 -2.88
CA ILE A 194 8.75 11.55 -4.08
C ILE A 194 8.60 10.03 -4.03
N TRP A 195 8.05 9.45 -5.10
CA TRP A 195 7.99 8.01 -5.36
C TRP A 195 8.93 7.64 -6.50
N ASP A 196 9.79 6.66 -6.28
CA ASP A 196 10.64 6.05 -7.31
C ASP A 196 9.89 4.89 -7.96
N MET A 197 9.16 5.22 -9.03
CA MET A 197 8.26 4.29 -9.69
C MET A 197 9.02 3.14 -10.35
N LEU A 198 10.20 3.45 -10.88
CA LEU A 198 11.08 2.47 -11.50
C LEU A 198 11.58 1.44 -10.48
N GLU A 199 12.03 1.89 -9.31
CA GLU A 199 12.50 0.99 -8.26
C GLU A 199 11.37 0.13 -7.68
N ARG A 200 10.20 0.71 -7.46
CA ARG A 200 9.04 -0.03 -6.95
C ARG A 200 8.54 -1.06 -7.95
N SER A 201 8.47 -0.71 -9.23
CA SER A 201 8.15 -1.64 -10.32
C SER A 201 9.15 -2.81 -10.36
N MET A 202 10.46 -2.53 -10.29
CA MET A 202 11.48 -3.60 -10.34
C MET A 202 11.49 -4.52 -9.12
N ASN A 203 10.97 -4.06 -7.99
CA ASN A 203 10.88 -4.82 -6.75
C ASN A 203 9.52 -5.53 -6.58
N ASN A 204 8.66 -5.52 -7.61
CA ASN A 204 7.29 -6.04 -7.56
C ASN A 204 6.47 -5.49 -6.38
N ASN A 205 6.69 -4.21 -6.04
CA ASN A 205 5.86 -3.54 -5.05
C ASN A 205 4.54 -3.13 -5.72
N THR A 206 3.44 -3.76 -5.30
CA THR A 206 2.08 -3.53 -5.83
C THR A 206 1.29 -2.50 -5.02
N GLU A 207 1.91 -1.83 -4.03
CA GLU A 207 1.23 -0.80 -3.25
C GLU A 207 0.94 0.43 -4.11
N THR A 208 -0.34 0.81 -4.21
CA THR A 208 -0.77 2.08 -4.78
C THR A 208 -0.08 3.24 -4.06
N PHE A 209 0.46 4.20 -4.81
CA PHE A 209 1.05 5.39 -4.19
C PHE A 209 -0.06 6.26 -3.66
N PHE A 210 0.10 6.77 -2.45
CA PHE A 210 -0.91 7.64 -1.87
C PHE A 210 -0.34 8.76 -1.01
N ILE A 211 -1.08 9.87 -0.99
CA ILE A 211 -0.92 10.94 -0.01
C ILE A 211 -2.30 11.35 0.51
N GLU A 212 -2.39 11.60 1.80
CA GLU A 212 -3.61 12.02 2.47
C GLU A 212 -3.44 13.45 2.99
N LEU A 213 -4.40 14.30 2.66
CA LEU A 213 -4.36 15.74 2.87
C LEU A 213 -5.55 16.22 3.71
N LYS A 214 -5.30 17.17 4.61
CA LYS A 214 -6.30 17.99 5.31
C LYS A 214 -6.22 19.45 4.86
N ASP A 215 -7.24 20.21 5.23
CA ASP A 215 -7.43 21.63 4.88
C ASP A 215 -7.56 21.89 3.37
N VAL A 216 -8.12 20.93 2.62
CA VAL A 216 -8.37 21.08 1.19
C VAL A 216 -9.66 21.86 0.96
N SER A 217 -9.62 22.91 0.14
CA SER A 217 -10.82 23.57 -0.37
C SER A 217 -11.53 22.66 -1.37
N ILE A 218 -12.61 22.03 -0.92
CA ILE A 218 -13.44 21.10 -1.71
C ILE A 218 -14.59 21.80 -2.46
N GLU A 219 -14.49 23.11 -2.72
CA GLU A 219 -15.56 23.85 -3.41
C GLU A 219 -15.85 23.25 -4.79
N GLY A 220 -17.08 22.77 -5.00
CA GLY A 220 -17.55 22.24 -6.29
C GLY A 220 -17.17 20.78 -6.56
N LEU A 221 -16.64 20.06 -5.57
CA LEU A 221 -16.67 18.60 -5.49
C LEU A 221 -18.03 18.22 -4.89
N ASP A 222 -18.98 17.83 -5.73
CA ASP A 222 -20.29 17.39 -5.26
C ASP A 222 -20.16 15.98 -4.66
N ASN A 223 -20.49 15.81 -3.38
CA ASN A 223 -20.72 14.50 -2.76
C ASN A 223 -22.02 13.82 -3.28
N GLU A 224 -22.61 14.35 -4.35
CA GLU A 224 -23.85 13.83 -4.93
C GLU A 224 -23.52 12.82 -6.04
N ASP A 225 -23.73 11.55 -5.72
CA ASP A 225 -23.89 10.44 -6.67
C ASP A 225 -22.71 10.16 -7.62
N LYS A 226 -21.52 9.86 -7.09
CA LYS A 226 -20.81 8.68 -7.63
C LYS A 226 -21.60 7.46 -7.18
N LYS A 227 -22.66 7.16 -7.94
CA LYS A 227 -23.17 5.81 -8.01
C LYS A 227 -22.04 5.01 -8.61
N GLU A 228 -21.24 4.40 -7.74
CA GLU A 228 -20.66 3.10 -8.01
C GLU A 228 -21.72 2.35 -8.82
N ASP A 229 -21.39 1.98 -10.06
CA ASP A 229 -22.15 0.96 -10.73
C ASP A 229 -22.09 -0.24 -9.79
N GLU A 230 -23.18 -0.44 -9.03
CA GLU A 230 -23.40 -1.56 -8.12
C GLU A 230 -23.29 -2.85 -8.93
N VAL A 231 -22.05 -3.31 -9.10
CA VAL A 231 -21.76 -4.71 -8.88
C VAL A 231 -21.94 -4.86 -7.37
N GLU A 232 -22.97 -5.60 -6.93
CA GLU A 232 -23.10 -6.03 -5.54
C GLU A 232 -21.80 -6.73 -5.14
N ASP A 233 -20.86 -5.99 -4.54
CA ASP A 233 -19.73 -6.54 -3.79
C ASP A 233 -19.71 -5.82 -2.44
N ASP A 234 -19.70 -6.60 -1.36
CA ASP A 234 -19.99 -6.16 0.00
C ASP A 234 -19.13 -4.94 0.43
N LYS A 235 -19.76 -3.89 0.96
CA LYS A 235 -19.07 -2.70 1.49
C LYS A 235 -18.02 -3.10 2.54
N LYS A 236 -16.73 -3.05 2.17
CA LYS A 236 -15.58 -3.31 3.07
C LYS A 236 -15.64 -2.40 4.32
N MET A 237 -15.42 -2.98 5.50
CA MET A 237 -15.50 -2.28 6.79
C MET A 237 -14.26 -1.42 7.04
N THR A 238 -14.41 -0.10 7.13
CA THR A 238 -13.29 0.79 7.43
C THR A 238 -12.97 0.86 8.94
N ARG A 239 -11.78 1.40 9.30
CA ARG A 239 -11.42 1.68 10.70
C ARG A 239 -12.43 2.59 11.39
N GLN A 240 -12.89 3.65 10.69
CA GLN A 240 -13.86 4.61 11.22
C GLN A 240 -15.23 3.95 11.43
N ASP A 241 -15.69 3.15 10.46
CA ASP A 241 -16.94 2.38 10.58
C ASP A 241 -16.90 1.47 11.80
N PHE A 242 -15.79 0.73 11.97
CA PHE A 242 -15.60 -0.17 13.10
C PHE A 242 -15.59 0.60 14.44
N ILE A 243 -14.81 1.69 14.54
CA ILE A 243 -14.74 2.54 15.73
C ILE A 243 -16.12 3.10 16.09
N GLY A 244 -16.87 3.59 15.09
CA GLY A 244 -18.22 4.12 15.27
C GLY A 244 -19.22 3.04 15.70
N LYS A 245 -19.21 1.88 15.04
CA LYS A 245 -20.06 0.72 15.33
C LYS A 245 -19.95 0.29 16.80
N TYR A 246 -18.74 0.21 17.30
CA TYR A 246 -18.45 -0.23 18.68
C TYR A 246 -18.25 0.91 19.69
N LYS A 247 -18.38 2.18 19.26
CA LYS A 247 -18.24 3.38 20.09
C LYS A 247 -16.91 3.41 20.85
N LEU A 248 -15.83 3.04 20.17
CA LEU A 248 -14.51 2.96 20.76
C LEU A 248 -13.89 4.36 20.91
N ASP A 249 -13.17 4.59 22.00
CA ASP A 249 -12.43 5.84 22.23
C ASP A 249 -10.97 5.65 21.82
N LYS A 250 -10.55 6.28 20.72
CA LYS A 250 -9.16 6.22 20.22
C LYS A 250 -8.16 6.78 21.23
N LYS A 251 -8.59 7.65 22.16
CA LYS A 251 -7.70 8.24 23.19
C LYS A 251 -7.50 7.32 24.39
N ASP A 252 -8.24 6.22 24.47
CA ASP A 252 -8.04 5.23 25.51
C ASP A 252 -6.76 4.44 25.23
N LYS A 253 -5.83 4.41 26.19
CA LYS A 253 -4.58 3.64 26.06
C LYS A 253 -4.81 2.15 25.75
N ASP A 254 -5.98 1.60 26.13
CA ASP A 254 -6.35 0.20 25.93
C ASP A 254 -7.23 0.00 24.68
N PHE A 255 -7.41 1.05 23.85
CA PHE A 255 -8.26 1.10 22.65
C PHE A 255 -8.16 -0.16 21.78
N ARG A 256 -6.94 -0.53 21.34
CA ARG A 256 -6.70 -1.66 20.43
C ARG A 256 -7.03 -3.00 21.09
N GLY A 257 -6.74 -3.12 22.39
CA GLY A 257 -7.16 -4.28 23.16
C GLY A 257 -8.68 -4.40 23.25
N LYS A 258 -9.38 -3.29 23.46
CA LYS A 258 -10.85 -3.24 23.51
C LYS A 258 -11.46 -3.53 22.14
N ALA A 259 -10.91 -2.97 21.06
CA ALA A 259 -11.29 -3.26 19.69
C ALA A 259 -11.27 -4.78 19.41
N LEU A 260 -10.16 -5.45 19.72
CA LEU A 260 -10.06 -6.89 19.55
C LEU A 260 -10.98 -7.68 20.48
N ALA A 261 -11.35 -7.12 21.63
CA ALA A 261 -12.31 -7.74 22.55
C ALA A 261 -13.75 -7.69 22.01
N GLU A 262 -14.14 -6.62 21.31
CA GLU A 262 -15.45 -6.50 20.65
C GLU A 262 -15.64 -7.55 19.55
N LEU A 263 -14.55 -7.91 18.86
CA LEU A 263 -14.52 -9.01 17.88
C LEU A 263 -14.39 -10.40 18.51
N GLY A 264 -14.24 -10.48 19.83
CA GLY A 264 -13.96 -11.75 20.52
C GLY A 264 -12.56 -12.33 20.25
N ILE A 265 -11.69 -11.63 19.51
CA ILE A 265 -10.31 -12.05 19.28
C ILE A 265 -9.55 -12.05 20.60
N LEU A 266 -9.53 -10.91 21.29
CA LEU A 266 -8.87 -10.76 22.58
C LEU A 266 -9.85 -10.97 23.73
N LYS A 267 -9.83 -12.18 24.30
CA LYS A 267 -10.59 -12.48 25.53
C LYS A 267 -9.72 -12.22 26.76
N GLY A 268 -10.26 -11.46 27.71
CA GLY A 268 -9.62 -11.16 29.00
C GLY A 268 -9.90 -12.23 30.06
N THR A 269 -9.43 -11.96 31.28
CA THR A 269 -9.75 -12.74 32.47
C THR A 269 -10.69 -11.95 33.39
N ASN A 270 -10.92 -12.45 34.61
CA ASN A 270 -11.62 -11.70 35.65
C ASN A 270 -10.88 -10.42 36.10
N LYS A 271 -9.67 -10.16 35.60
CA LYS A 271 -8.88 -8.95 35.84
C LYS A 271 -8.86 -7.99 34.64
N GLY A 272 -9.71 -8.21 33.64
CA GLY A 272 -9.72 -7.45 32.39
C GLY A 272 -8.83 -8.06 31.32
N LEU A 273 -8.39 -7.26 30.35
CA LEU A 273 -7.65 -7.74 29.19
C LEU A 273 -6.20 -8.12 29.49
N GLU A 274 -5.67 -7.66 30.64
CA GLU A 274 -4.30 -7.90 31.10
C GLU A 274 -3.25 -7.52 30.04
N LEU A 275 -3.43 -6.37 29.40
CA LEU A 275 -2.61 -5.91 28.27
C LEU A 275 -1.12 -5.78 28.60
N ASP A 276 -0.78 -5.47 29.85
CA ASP A 276 0.61 -5.28 30.28
C ASP A 276 1.30 -6.60 30.69
N LYS A 277 0.67 -7.76 30.47
CA LYS A 277 1.29 -9.07 30.68
C LYS A 277 1.98 -9.56 29.42
N GLU A 278 3.09 -10.27 29.61
CA GLU A 278 3.74 -11.05 28.56
C GLU A 278 2.77 -12.05 27.93
N LEU A 279 2.87 -12.18 26.62
CA LEU A 279 2.09 -13.11 25.83
C LEU A 279 2.84 -14.44 25.72
N THR A 280 2.19 -15.54 26.08
CA THR A 280 2.74 -16.89 25.84
C THR A 280 2.50 -17.34 24.40
N ARG A 281 3.31 -18.28 23.91
CA ARG A 281 3.16 -18.86 22.57
C ARG A 281 1.77 -19.45 22.32
N VAL A 282 1.20 -20.14 23.32
CA VAL A 282 -0.15 -20.73 23.20
C VAL A 282 -1.23 -19.65 23.10
N GLN A 283 -1.09 -18.55 23.82
CA GLN A 283 -2.01 -17.43 23.70
C GLN A 283 -1.90 -16.78 22.32
N GLY A 284 -0.70 -16.58 21.80
CA GLY A 284 -0.50 -16.04 20.45
C GLY A 284 -1.08 -16.93 19.34
N ALA A 285 -0.98 -18.25 19.44
CA ALA A 285 -1.64 -19.17 18.50
C ALA A 285 -3.17 -19.08 18.55
N VAL A 286 -3.74 -18.89 19.75
CA VAL A 286 -5.18 -18.70 19.91
C VAL A 286 -5.62 -17.35 19.33
N MET A 287 -4.82 -16.29 19.47
CA MET A 287 -5.10 -15.02 18.79
C MET A 287 -5.05 -15.17 17.27
N TYR A 288 -4.05 -15.89 16.75
CA TYR A 288 -3.92 -16.17 15.33
C TYR A 288 -5.12 -16.96 14.77
N ALA A 289 -5.57 -18.01 15.46
CA ALA A 289 -6.77 -18.74 15.06
C ALA A 289 -8.02 -17.84 14.98
N ARG A 290 -8.15 -16.90 15.92
CA ARG A 290 -9.29 -15.97 15.97
C ARG A 290 -9.20 -14.88 14.92
N LEU A 291 -7.99 -14.41 14.59
CA LEU A 291 -7.77 -13.49 13.47
C LEU A 291 -8.19 -14.13 12.14
N LEU A 292 -8.00 -15.44 12.00
CA LEU A 292 -8.45 -16.22 10.85
C LEU A 292 -9.94 -16.62 10.90
N GLY A 293 -10.68 -16.22 11.95
CA GLY A 293 -12.10 -16.58 12.11
C GLY A 293 -12.38 -18.06 12.41
N LEU A 294 -11.39 -18.86 12.80
CA LEU A 294 -11.47 -20.33 12.85
C LEU A 294 -12.18 -20.93 14.08
N GLU A 295 -12.86 -20.15 14.93
CA GLU A 295 -13.42 -20.67 16.19
C GLU A 295 -14.47 -21.78 15.94
N ASP A 296 -15.30 -21.64 14.91
CA ASP A 296 -16.34 -22.61 14.57
C ASP A 296 -15.74 -23.90 13.96
N GLU A 297 -14.76 -23.78 13.07
CA GLU A 297 -14.04 -24.89 12.47
C GLU A 297 -13.27 -25.70 13.50
N ILE A 298 -12.64 -25.02 14.47
CA ILE A 298 -11.94 -25.65 15.60
C ILE A 298 -12.93 -26.45 16.44
N ALA A 299 -14.10 -25.89 16.76
CA ALA A 299 -15.13 -26.56 17.53
C ALA A 299 -15.67 -27.80 16.78
N ALA A 300 -16.01 -27.65 15.51
CA ALA A 300 -16.50 -28.74 14.66
C ALA A 300 -15.44 -29.85 14.50
N PHE A 301 -14.18 -29.50 14.32
CA PHE A 301 -13.09 -30.47 14.24
C PHE A 301 -12.91 -31.25 15.54
N ALA A 302 -12.96 -30.57 16.69
CA ALA A 302 -12.83 -31.22 17.99
C ALA A 302 -13.99 -32.18 18.28
N GLU A 303 -15.22 -31.81 17.89
CA GLU A 303 -16.39 -32.69 18.00
C GLU A 303 -16.29 -33.91 17.07
N ALA A 304 -15.88 -33.70 15.83
CA ALA A 304 -15.74 -34.78 14.85
C ALA A 304 -14.55 -35.71 15.14
N ASN A 305 -13.53 -35.22 15.85
CA ASN A 305 -12.27 -35.94 16.09
C ASN A 305 -11.88 -35.97 17.59
N PRO A 306 -12.71 -36.56 18.48
CA PRO A 306 -12.49 -36.49 19.93
C PRO A 306 -11.20 -37.20 20.40
N GLU A 307 -10.68 -38.14 19.60
CA GLU A 307 -9.45 -38.88 19.89
C GLU A 307 -8.20 -38.27 19.24
N TYR A 308 -8.34 -37.22 18.42
CA TYR A 308 -7.21 -36.58 17.77
C TYR A 308 -6.31 -35.88 18.80
N LYS A 309 -5.00 -36.14 18.71
CA LYS A 309 -3.98 -35.51 19.55
C LYS A 309 -2.78 -35.15 18.70
N SER A 310 -2.43 -33.87 18.69
CA SER A 310 -1.12 -33.42 18.21
C SER A 310 0.00 -34.11 19.03
N PRO A 311 1.24 -34.16 18.51
CA PRO A 311 2.37 -34.77 19.23
C PRO A 311 2.81 -33.96 20.45
N PHE A 312 2.20 -32.80 20.70
CA PHE A 312 2.62 -31.84 21.73
C PHE A 312 2.09 -32.23 23.11
N LYS A 313 3.01 -32.43 24.05
CA LYS A 313 2.72 -32.89 25.42
C LYS A 313 2.58 -31.75 26.43
N ASP A 314 2.93 -30.53 26.04
CA ASP A 314 3.01 -29.34 26.88
C ASP A 314 1.89 -28.34 26.61
N VAL A 315 0.82 -28.74 25.90
CA VAL A 315 -0.33 -27.87 25.64
C VAL A 315 -1.35 -28.00 26.78
N PRO A 316 -1.78 -26.89 27.39
CA PRO A 316 -2.80 -26.94 28.45
C PRO A 316 -4.17 -27.31 27.89
N GLU A 317 -5.00 -27.99 28.69
CA GLU A 317 -6.29 -28.58 28.26
C GLU A 317 -7.19 -27.60 27.50
N TRP A 318 -7.27 -26.34 27.96
CA TRP A 318 -8.11 -25.31 27.36
C TRP A 318 -7.69 -24.93 25.93
N ALA A 319 -6.43 -25.15 25.55
CA ALA A 319 -5.88 -24.81 24.24
C ALA A 319 -5.73 -26.03 23.32
N VAL A 320 -5.96 -27.25 23.83
CA VAL A 320 -5.80 -28.48 23.05
C VAL A 320 -6.62 -28.47 21.75
N PRO A 321 -7.90 -28.07 21.73
CA PRO A 321 -8.68 -28.03 20.48
C PRO A 321 -8.02 -27.14 19.42
N THR A 322 -7.66 -25.92 19.81
CA THR A 322 -7.04 -24.94 18.91
C THR A 322 -5.69 -25.43 18.40
N ILE A 323 -4.79 -25.88 19.27
CA ILE A 323 -3.45 -26.31 18.84
C ILE A 323 -3.51 -27.57 17.99
N ASN A 324 -4.41 -28.50 18.30
CA ASN A 324 -4.63 -29.69 17.47
C ASN A 324 -5.08 -29.32 16.06
N TYR A 325 -6.06 -28.43 15.95
CA TYR A 325 -6.56 -27.96 14.65
C TYR A 325 -5.47 -27.22 13.86
N LEU A 326 -4.82 -26.23 14.47
CA LEU A 326 -3.75 -25.47 13.81
C LEU A 326 -2.57 -26.36 13.39
N TYR A 327 -2.25 -27.40 14.17
CA TYR A 327 -1.23 -28.37 13.80
C TYR A 327 -1.67 -29.24 12.62
N GLU A 328 -2.91 -29.74 12.61
CA GLU A 328 -3.47 -30.53 11.50
C GLU A 328 -3.49 -29.73 10.19
N GLN A 329 -3.88 -28.45 10.28
CA GLN A 329 -3.88 -27.52 9.14
C GLN A 329 -2.49 -26.98 8.78
N LYS A 330 -1.42 -27.41 9.50
CA LYS A 330 -0.03 -26.97 9.31
C LYS A 330 0.17 -25.46 9.45
N LEU A 331 -0.70 -24.80 10.20
CA LEU A 331 -0.67 -23.36 10.45
C LEU A 331 0.34 -22.99 11.54
N VAL A 332 0.69 -23.94 12.41
CA VAL A 332 1.71 -23.77 13.46
C VAL A 332 2.67 -24.95 13.55
N ASN A 333 3.91 -24.67 13.98
CA ASN A 333 4.94 -25.67 14.22
C ASN A 333 5.39 -25.68 15.68
N GLY A 334 5.76 -26.87 16.17
CA GLY A 334 6.35 -27.04 17.49
C GLY A 334 7.84 -26.69 17.54
N ILE A 335 8.41 -26.77 18.73
CA ILE A 335 9.83 -26.46 18.99
C ILE A 335 10.72 -27.71 19.04
N GLY A 336 10.21 -28.86 18.62
CA GLY A 336 10.87 -30.16 18.70
C GLY A 336 10.48 -30.97 19.95
N GLU A 337 10.99 -32.20 20.05
CA GLU A 337 10.82 -33.12 21.20
C GLU A 337 9.36 -33.41 21.63
N GLY A 338 8.40 -33.26 20.71
CA GLY A 338 6.97 -33.40 21.04
C GLY A 338 6.48 -32.27 21.94
N LYS A 339 6.98 -31.05 21.74
CA LYS A 339 6.55 -29.83 22.43
C LYS A 339 6.16 -28.73 21.45
N TYR A 340 5.10 -28.02 21.80
CA TYR A 340 4.72 -26.77 21.16
C TYR A 340 5.49 -25.57 21.72
N GLY A 341 5.88 -25.65 23.00
CA GLY A 341 6.43 -24.54 23.77
C GLY A 341 5.33 -23.65 24.33
N ALA A 342 4.22 -24.22 24.80
CA ALA A 342 2.99 -23.47 25.12
C ALA A 342 3.20 -22.34 26.13
N ASP A 343 3.92 -22.61 27.22
CA ASP A 343 4.19 -21.65 28.31
C ASP A 343 5.42 -20.76 28.06
N LYS A 344 6.09 -20.89 26.90
CA LYS A 344 7.20 -19.98 26.58
C LYS A 344 6.65 -18.63 26.16
N ASP A 345 7.38 -17.58 26.50
CA ASP A 345 7.08 -16.23 26.05
C ASP A 345 7.18 -16.17 24.52
N MET A 346 6.16 -15.56 23.92
CA MET A 346 6.13 -15.24 22.52
C MET A 346 7.07 -14.07 22.27
N THR A 347 7.85 -14.12 21.20
CA THR A 347 8.61 -12.95 20.73
C THR A 347 7.79 -12.18 19.71
N GLU A 348 8.03 -10.87 19.58
CA GLU A 348 7.43 -10.03 18.54
C GLU A 348 7.56 -10.65 17.14
N THR A 349 8.76 -11.07 16.74
CA THR A 349 9.03 -11.69 15.42
C THR A 349 8.17 -12.95 15.18
N GLN A 350 7.93 -13.75 16.23
CA GLN A 350 7.07 -14.93 16.12
C GLN A 350 5.61 -14.54 15.92
N PHE A 351 5.12 -13.50 16.61
CA PHE A 351 3.76 -13.03 16.41
C PHE A 351 3.60 -12.32 15.05
N ALA A 352 4.58 -11.52 14.63
CA ALA A 352 4.63 -10.94 13.29
C ALA A 352 4.52 -12.01 12.20
N THR A 353 5.23 -13.13 12.36
CA THR A 353 5.12 -14.26 11.42
C THR A 353 3.69 -14.78 11.33
N LEU A 354 2.95 -14.87 12.45
CA LEU A 354 1.55 -15.31 12.45
C LEU A 354 0.63 -14.28 11.80
N VAL A 355 0.85 -12.99 12.04
CA VAL A 355 0.08 -11.91 11.41
C VAL A 355 0.29 -11.91 9.90
N LEU A 356 1.53 -11.99 9.41
CA LEU A 356 1.83 -12.06 7.97
C LEU A 356 1.14 -13.25 7.30
N ARG A 357 1.14 -14.43 7.95
CA ARG A 357 0.40 -15.59 7.46
C ARG A 357 -1.10 -15.38 7.43
N ALA A 358 -1.66 -14.66 8.39
CA ALA A 358 -3.08 -14.29 8.35
C ALA A 358 -3.39 -13.36 7.17
N LEU A 359 -2.43 -12.53 6.76
CA LEU A 359 -2.51 -11.63 5.61
C LEU A 359 -2.11 -12.28 4.27
N GLY A 360 -1.94 -13.61 4.22
CA GLY A 360 -1.61 -14.34 2.98
C GLY A 360 -0.12 -14.42 2.63
N TYR A 361 0.76 -13.80 3.40
CA TYR A 361 2.21 -13.89 3.16
C TYR A 361 2.79 -15.20 3.72
N SER A 362 3.75 -15.77 2.99
CA SER A 362 4.31 -17.08 3.30
C SER A 362 5.83 -17.07 3.48
N ASP A 363 6.28 -17.38 4.71
CA ASP A 363 7.69 -17.65 5.01
C ASP A 363 8.21 -18.97 4.41
N ALA A 364 7.30 -19.86 4.00
CA ALA A 364 7.64 -21.12 3.33
C ALA A 364 7.83 -20.94 1.82
N ASN A 365 7.07 -20.02 1.19
CA ASN A 365 7.13 -19.75 -0.25
C ASN A 365 8.11 -18.62 -0.61
N GLY A 366 8.76 -18.01 0.39
CA GLY A 366 9.82 -17.03 0.18
C GLY A 366 9.35 -15.58 0.16
N ASP A 367 8.10 -15.28 0.54
CA ASP A 367 7.62 -13.90 0.66
C ASP A 367 8.40 -13.12 1.72
N PHE A 368 8.82 -13.80 2.79
CA PHE A 368 9.68 -13.23 3.81
C PHE A 368 10.52 -14.29 4.51
N SER A 369 11.59 -13.87 5.18
CA SER A 369 12.32 -14.72 6.12
C SER A 369 11.76 -14.54 7.53
N TRP A 370 11.54 -15.63 8.26
CA TRP A 370 10.87 -15.60 9.57
C TRP A 370 11.53 -14.64 10.56
N ASP A 371 12.87 -14.52 10.54
CA ASP A 371 13.66 -13.65 11.41
C ASP A 371 13.51 -12.16 11.05
N LYS A 372 12.97 -11.86 9.86
CA LYS A 372 12.67 -10.51 9.38
C LYS A 372 11.18 -10.16 9.39
N ALA A 373 10.32 -11.07 9.87
CA ALA A 373 8.87 -10.90 9.83
C ALA A 373 8.40 -9.54 10.38
N TYR A 374 9.03 -9.07 11.46
CA TYR A 374 8.73 -7.77 12.03
C TYR A 374 9.06 -6.59 11.08
N GLN A 375 10.23 -6.62 10.42
CA GLN A 375 10.60 -5.60 9.45
C GLN A 375 9.63 -5.59 8.26
N VAL A 376 9.27 -6.78 7.77
CA VAL A 376 8.35 -6.91 6.64
C VAL A 376 6.96 -6.35 6.97
N ILE A 377 6.40 -6.61 8.15
CA ILE A 377 5.11 -5.99 8.54
C ILE A 377 5.18 -4.46 8.49
N LYS A 378 6.30 -3.86 8.88
CA LYS A 378 6.47 -2.40 8.83
C LYS A 378 6.59 -1.90 7.40
N GLU A 379 7.40 -2.56 6.59
CA GLU A 379 7.66 -2.20 5.20
C GLU A 379 6.40 -2.30 4.34
N LEU A 380 5.52 -3.27 4.64
CA LEU A 380 4.20 -3.41 4.01
C LEU A 380 3.18 -2.33 4.42
N GLY A 381 3.53 -1.42 5.34
CA GLY A 381 2.61 -0.37 5.76
C GLY A 381 1.40 -0.87 6.54
N VAL A 382 1.45 -2.04 7.19
CA VAL A 382 0.33 -2.58 8.00
C VAL A 382 -0.13 -1.59 9.08
N TYR A 383 0.80 -0.77 9.60
CA TYR A 383 0.54 0.25 10.61
C TYR A 383 0.14 1.61 10.04
N ALA A 384 0.10 1.77 8.71
CA ALA A 384 -0.30 3.02 8.08
C ALA A 384 -1.74 3.41 8.49
N GLY A 385 -1.95 4.68 8.79
CA GLY A 385 -3.25 5.22 9.21
C GLY A 385 -3.65 4.95 10.66
N ASP A 386 -2.74 4.43 11.50
CA ASP A 386 -2.89 4.47 12.95
C ASP A 386 -2.33 5.80 13.47
N ASP A 387 -2.97 6.39 14.49
CA ASP A 387 -2.60 7.70 15.04
C ASP A 387 -1.37 7.59 15.97
N GLU A 388 -1.05 6.40 16.46
CA GLU A 388 0.14 6.16 17.29
C GLU A 388 1.18 5.33 16.52
N PRO A 389 2.39 5.87 16.30
CA PRO A 389 3.47 5.14 15.65
C PRO A 389 3.91 3.96 16.53
N ILE A 390 4.13 2.80 15.90
CA ILE A 390 4.52 1.59 16.62
C ILE A 390 5.83 1.79 17.39
N GLU A 391 6.73 2.65 16.89
CA GLU A 391 8.01 2.98 17.51
C GLU A 391 7.85 3.51 18.94
N GLU A 392 6.85 4.35 19.22
CA GLU A 392 6.62 4.86 20.58
C GLU A 392 6.15 3.74 21.53
N LEU A 393 5.35 2.79 21.03
CA LEU A 393 4.93 1.59 21.77
C LEU A 393 6.08 0.58 21.94
N LEU A 394 7.06 0.56 21.03
CA LEU A 394 8.20 -0.36 21.06
C LEU A 394 9.41 0.22 21.80
N GLU A 395 9.57 1.55 21.87
CA GLU A 395 10.51 2.21 22.78
C GLU A 395 10.16 1.90 24.25
N GLU A 396 8.90 1.57 24.54
CA GLU A 396 8.50 1.00 25.83
C GLU A 396 8.90 -0.47 25.97
N LEU A 397 8.99 -1.27 24.89
CA LEU A 397 9.49 -2.65 24.92
C LEU A 397 10.99 -2.77 25.17
N GLU A 398 11.78 -1.77 24.77
CA GLU A 398 13.23 -1.73 25.05
C GLU A 398 13.53 -1.62 26.55
N LYS A 399 12.53 -1.31 27.40
CA LYS A 399 12.67 -1.16 28.86
C LYS A 399 12.64 -2.48 29.65
N GLU A 400 12.99 -3.61 29.04
CA GLU A 400 13.13 -4.94 29.68
C GLU A 400 11.82 -5.61 30.20
N GLU A 401 10.67 -5.48 29.52
CA GLU A 401 9.41 -6.16 29.95
C GLU A 401 8.81 -7.20 28.97
N GLY A 402 9.57 -7.62 27.95
CA GLY A 402 9.14 -8.70 27.04
C GLY A 402 7.95 -8.33 26.13
N PHE A 403 7.51 -9.26 25.27
CA PHE A 403 6.43 -8.99 24.31
C PHE A 403 5.06 -9.12 24.98
N THR A 404 4.39 -7.99 25.20
CA THR A 404 3.14 -7.93 25.94
C THR A 404 1.89 -8.10 25.08
N ARG A 405 0.77 -8.37 25.73
CA ARG A 405 -0.56 -8.41 25.11
C ARG A 405 -0.96 -7.05 24.50
N ARG A 406 -0.41 -5.94 24.98
CA ARG A 406 -0.61 -4.59 24.43
C ARG A 406 -0.01 -4.47 23.05
N VAL A 407 1.26 -4.86 22.89
CA VAL A 407 1.93 -4.81 21.58
C VAL A 407 1.32 -5.82 20.61
N MET A 408 1.03 -7.03 21.09
CA MET A 408 0.25 -8.00 20.32
C MET A 408 -1.06 -7.40 19.80
N ALA A 409 -1.82 -6.73 20.68
CA ALA A 409 -3.09 -6.11 20.31
C ALA A 409 -2.91 -4.98 19.28
N TYR A 410 -1.83 -4.21 19.37
CA TYR A 410 -1.48 -3.22 18.37
C TYR A 410 -1.26 -3.85 16.99
N MET A 411 -0.46 -4.91 16.92
CA MET A 411 -0.17 -5.60 15.67
C MET A 411 -1.43 -6.23 15.06
N ALA A 412 -2.20 -6.95 15.88
CA ALA A 412 -3.40 -7.63 15.44
C ALA A 412 -4.51 -6.65 15.01
N TYR A 413 -4.71 -5.54 15.73
CA TYR A 413 -5.71 -4.54 15.38
C TYR A 413 -5.43 -3.90 14.02
N ASN A 414 -4.17 -3.53 13.76
CA ASN A 414 -3.80 -2.88 12.51
C ASN A 414 -3.94 -3.81 11.31
N ALA A 415 -3.58 -5.08 11.48
CA ALA A 415 -3.77 -6.12 10.47
C ALA A 415 -5.25 -6.38 10.11
N LEU A 416 -6.22 -5.99 10.94
CA LEU A 416 -7.64 -6.17 10.62
C LEU A 416 -8.05 -5.44 9.35
N PHE A 417 -7.38 -4.32 9.05
CA PHE A 417 -7.74 -3.40 7.97
C PHE A 417 -6.68 -3.38 6.87
N PHE A 418 -5.82 -4.40 6.84
CA PHE A 418 -4.84 -4.59 5.79
C PHE A 418 -5.34 -5.69 4.85
N GLU A 419 -5.27 -5.46 3.54
CA GLU A 419 -5.76 -6.41 2.57
C GLU A 419 -4.90 -7.67 2.56
N ASN A 420 -5.57 -8.82 2.57
CA ASN A 420 -4.89 -10.09 2.43
C ASN A 420 -4.36 -10.21 1.00
N LYS A 421 -3.07 -10.56 0.86
CA LYS A 421 -2.37 -10.69 -0.42
C LYS A 421 -3.05 -11.67 -1.38
N ASP A 422 -3.62 -12.75 -0.87
CA ASP A 422 -4.20 -13.82 -1.68
C ASP A 422 -5.66 -13.56 -2.04
N THR A 423 -6.43 -12.92 -1.16
CA THR A 423 -7.89 -12.74 -1.34
C THR A 423 -8.31 -11.33 -1.70
N GLY A 424 -7.48 -10.31 -1.44
CA GLY A 424 -7.86 -8.89 -1.58
C GLY A 424 -8.89 -8.41 -0.54
N GLU A 425 -9.28 -9.26 0.41
CA GLU A 425 -10.21 -8.92 1.49
C GLU A 425 -9.45 -8.56 2.77
N CYS A 426 -9.98 -7.64 3.58
CA CYS A 426 -9.42 -7.38 4.90
C CYS A 426 -9.91 -8.45 5.89
N LEU A 427 -9.10 -8.75 6.91
CA LEU A 427 -9.51 -9.70 7.96
C LEU A 427 -10.80 -9.26 8.65
N ILE A 428 -11.02 -7.96 8.82
CA ILE A 428 -12.23 -7.42 9.45
C ILE A 428 -13.52 -7.81 8.72
N ASP A 429 -13.49 -7.92 7.39
CA ASP A 429 -14.66 -8.21 6.57
C ASP A 429 -15.15 -9.65 6.82
N THR A 430 -14.21 -10.57 7.04
CA THR A 430 -14.52 -11.97 7.38
C THR A 430 -15.03 -12.15 8.81
N LEU A 431 -14.65 -11.25 9.71
CA LEU A 431 -14.92 -11.33 11.14
C LEU A 431 -16.21 -10.63 11.56
N VAL A 432 -16.65 -9.63 10.79
CA VAL A 432 -17.84 -8.83 11.08
C VAL A 432 -18.96 -9.23 10.13
N LYS A 433 -19.65 -10.33 10.45
CA LYS A 433 -20.87 -10.78 9.75
C LYS A 433 -22.13 -9.97 10.15
#